data_AF-A0A7C9DW15-F1
#
_entry.id   AF-A0A7C9DW15-F1
#
_cell.length_a   1.000
_cell.length_b   1.000
_cell.length_c   1.000
_cell.angle_alpha   90.00
_cell.angle_beta   90.00
_cell.angle_gamma   90.00
#
_symmetry.space_group_name_H-M   'P 1'
#
loop_
_entity.id
_entity.type
_entity.pdbx_description
1 polymer ?
#
loop_
_entity_poly.entity_id
_entity_poly.type
_entity_poly.pdbx_seq_one_letter_code
_entity_poly.pdbx_strand_id
1 'polypeptide(L)'
;MTSDSETRKASRCRKTSPSSEEASSGGQSSGGAPLKKGPWTAAEDAILLEYVTRHGEGNWNAVQKYSGLQRCGKSCRLRWANHLRPDLKKGAFTPEEEARIIELHAKMGNKWARMAAEVLFVCHKSF
;
A
#
# COMPACT_ATOMS: atom_id res chain seq x y z
N MET A 1 -62.67 -21.76 19.95
CA MET A 1 -61.84 -22.64 19.09
C MET A 1 -61.93 -22.09 17.68
N THR A 2 -60.80 -21.71 17.08
CA THR A 2 -60.70 -21.16 15.71
C THR A 2 -59.38 -21.70 15.14
N SER A 3 -59.38 -22.61 14.17
CA SER A 3 -59.73 -22.39 12.75
C SER A 3 -58.61 -21.67 11.99
N ASP A 4 -57.68 -22.50 11.51
CA ASP A 4 -56.82 -22.40 10.34
C ASP A 4 -56.91 -21.15 9.43
N SER A 5 -55.76 -20.52 9.11
CA SER A 5 -55.16 -20.60 7.75
C SER A 5 -53.84 -19.81 7.61
N GLU A 6 -52.97 -20.27 6.72
CA GLU A 6 -51.59 -19.78 6.58
C GLU A 6 -51.43 -18.53 5.70
N THR A 7 -50.40 -17.75 6.03
CA THR A 7 -49.63 -16.91 5.10
C THR A 7 -48.14 -17.31 5.20
N ARG A 8 -47.40 -17.30 4.09
CA ARG A 8 -46.05 -17.91 3.98
C ARG A 8 -45.00 -16.87 3.51
N LYS A 9 -43.68 -17.10 3.69
CA LYS A 9 -42.83 -17.77 2.68
C LYS A 9 -41.48 -18.23 3.26
N ALA A 10 -41.00 -19.42 2.86
CA ALA A 10 -39.72 -19.98 3.34
C ALA A 10 -38.56 -19.82 2.34
N SER A 11 -37.34 -19.64 2.85
CA SER A 11 -36.09 -19.87 2.10
C SER A 11 -34.95 -20.26 3.06
N ARG A 12 -34.37 -21.44 2.84
CA ARG A 12 -33.48 -22.14 3.79
C ARG A 12 -32.01 -21.97 3.38
N CYS A 13 -31.19 -21.36 4.24
CA CYS A 13 -29.76 -21.20 3.97
C CYS A 13 -29.06 -22.58 3.90
N ARG A 14 -28.45 -22.90 2.75
CA ARG A 14 -27.69 -24.15 2.55
C ARG A 14 -26.22 -23.96 2.90
N LYS A 15 -25.60 -24.98 3.51
CA LYS A 15 -24.13 -25.08 3.64
C LYS A 15 -23.57 -25.66 2.35
N THR A 16 -22.50 -25.07 1.80
CA THR A 16 -21.71 -25.65 0.71
C THR A 16 -20.23 -25.25 0.80
N SER A 17 -19.36 -26.25 0.70
CA SER A 17 -17.91 -26.21 0.46
C SER A 17 -17.57 -27.53 -0.27
N PRO A 18 -16.38 -27.76 -0.88
CA PRO A 18 -15.14 -26.95 -0.89
C PRO A 18 -14.50 -26.77 -2.31
N SER A 19 -13.24 -26.28 -2.36
CA SER A 19 -12.26 -26.40 -3.49
C SER A 19 -12.52 -25.57 -4.78
N SER A 20 -11.51 -25.14 -5.58
CA SER A 20 -10.03 -25.21 -5.51
C SER A 20 -9.35 -23.96 -6.14
N GLU A 21 -8.13 -23.63 -5.66
CA GLU A 21 -6.90 -23.15 -6.36
C GLU A 21 -6.93 -22.07 -7.49
N GLU A 22 -6.08 -21.00 -7.48
CA GLU A 22 -5.26 -20.34 -6.41
C GLU A 22 -5.36 -18.79 -6.47
N ALA A 23 -4.53 -17.91 -7.07
CA ALA A 23 -3.18 -17.93 -7.69
C ALA A 23 -2.65 -16.48 -7.90
N SER A 24 -1.35 -16.12 -7.95
CA SER A 24 -0.19 -16.38 -7.07
C SER A 24 0.95 -15.38 -7.37
N SER A 25 1.36 -14.51 -6.42
CA SER A 25 2.65 -13.77 -6.38
C SER A 25 2.69 -12.74 -5.24
N GLY A 26 3.75 -12.61 -4.44
CA GLY A 26 4.99 -13.39 -4.36
C GLY A 26 5.96 -12.72 -3.38
N GLY A 27 6.45 -13.44 -2.37
CA GLY A 27 7.20 -12.79 -1.28
C GLY A 27 7.67 -13.71 -0.15
N GLN A 28 8.31 -14.84 -0.47
CA GLN A 28 8.95 -15.70 0.55
C GLN A 28 9.95 -14.88 1.40
N SER A 29 9.77 -14.88 2.71
CA SER A 29 10.74 -14.35 3.67
C SER A 29 11.68 -15.47 4.12
N SER A 30 12.66 -15.83 3.29
CA SER A 30 13.77 -16.68 3.73
C SER A 30 14.54 -16.00 4.87
N GLY A 31 14.89 -16.74 5.93
CA GLY A 31 15.35 -16.19 7.20
C GLY A 31 16.67 -15.40 7.11
N GLY A 32 16.74 -14.29 7.85
CA GLY A 32 17.93 -13.43 7.90
C GLY A 32 17.76 -12.19 8.78
N ALA A 33 17.94 -12.38 10.09
CA ALA A 33 17.97 -11.34 11.15
C ALA A 33 16.68 -10.50 11.37
N PRO A 34 16.48 -9.93 12.58
CA PRO A 34 15.44 -8.94 12.82
C PRO A 34 15.80 -7.61 12.13
N LEU A 35 15.19 -7.36 10.97
CA LEU A 35 15.37 -6.12 10.19
C LEU A 35 15.07 -4.86 11.02
N LYS A 36 15.84 -3.78 10.79
CA LYS A 36 15.76 -2.56 11.58
C LYS A 36 14.41 -1.85 11.39
N LYS A 37 13.60 -1.86 12.45
CA LYS A 37 12.40 -1.03 12.60
C LYS A 37 12.81 0.29 13.25
N GLY A 38 12.56 1.41 12.57
CA GLY A 38 13.00 2.73 13.00
C GLY A 38 13.02 3.72 11.83
N PRO A 39 13.30 5.01 12.08
CA PRO A 39 13.43 6.02 11.02
C PRO A 39 14.52 5.63 10.02
N TRP A 40 14.39 6.11 8.78
CA TRP A 40 15.43 5.99 7.77
C TRP A 40 16.52 7.04 8.01
N THR A 41 17.78 6.63 7.89
CA THR A 41 18.94 7.50 8.00
C THR A 41 19.43 7.94 6.61
N ALA A 42 20.10 9.09 6.52
CA ALA A 42 20.62 9.61 5.25
C ALA A 42 21.60 8.65 4.54
N ALA A 43 22.33 7.82 5.31
CA ALA A 43 23.19 6.78 4.75
C ALA A 43 22.37 5.64 4.09
N GLU A 44 21.28 5.20 4.72
CA GLU A 44 20.37 4.20 4.13
C GLU A 44 19.65 4.75 2.89
N ASP A 45 19.29 6.03 2.91
CA ASP A 45 18.69 6.72 1.76
C ASP A 45 19.68 6.85 0.59
N ALA A 46 20.95 7.18 0.86
CA ALA A 46 22.00 7.25 -0.17
C ALA A 46 22.27 5.88 -0.81
N ILE A 47 22.34 4.82 0.00
CA ILE A 47 22.50 3.43 -0.48
C ILE A 47 21.31 3.00 -1.36
N LEU A 48 20.08 3.36 -0.96
CA LEU A 48 18.87 3.08 -1.74
C LEU A 48 18.83 3.89 -3.05
N LEU A 49 19.24 5.15 -3.02
CA LEU A 49 19.35 6.01 -4.21
C LEU A 49 20.39 5.45 -5.20
N GLU A 50 21.59 5.12 -4.73
CA GLU A 50 22.65 4.52 -5.56
C GLU A 50 22.17 3.22 -6.25
N TYR A 51 21.48 2.35 -5.52
CA TYR A 51 20.91 1.13 -6.08
C TYR A 51 19.90 1.44 -7.21
N VAL A 52 18.96 2.37 -6.99
CA VAL A 52 17.94 2.72 -8.00
C VAL A 52 18.58 3.44 -9.20
N THR A 53 19.60 4.28 -9.00
CA THR A 53 20.37 4.88 -10.10
C THR A 53 21.12 3.83 -10.93
N ARG A 54 21.62 2.75 -10.31
CA ARG A 54 22.37 1.68 -11.00
C ARG A 54 21.48 0.62 -11.65
N HIS A 55 20.32 0.31 -11.07
CA HIS A 55 19.47 -0.83 -11.47
C HIS A 55 18.05 -0.45 -11.92
N GLY A 56 17.66 0.82 -11.85
CA GLY A 56 16.32 1.32 -12.16
C GLY A 56 15.31 1.14 -11.01
N GLU A 57 14.11 1.71 -11.18
CA GLU A 57 13.00 1.52 -10.24
C GLU A 57 12.45 0.09 -10.34
N GLY A 58 12.79 -0.80 -9.41
CA GLY A 58 12.27 -2.16 -9.42
C GLY A 58 12.94 -3.12 -8.44
N ASN A 59 12.53 -4.40 -8.53
CA ASN A 59 13.16 -5.54 -7.88
C ASN A 59 13.58 -5.31 -6.42
N TRP A 60 12.72 -4.68 -5.62
CA TRP A 60 13.05 -4.20 -4.27
C TRP A 60 13.55 -5.29 -3.30
N ASN A 61 13.19 -6.56 -3.53
CA ASN A 61 13.70 -7.70 -2.74
C ASN A 61 15.20 -8.00 -3.00
N ALA A 62 15.74 -7.53 -4.14
CA ALA A 62 17.14 -7.64 -4.49
C ALA A 62 18.00 -6.50 -3.91
N VAL A 63 17.41 -5.35 -3.56
CA VAL A 63 18.09 -4.23 -2.85
C VAL A 63 18.85 -4.77 -1.63
N GLN A 64 18.17 -5.52 -0.77
CA GLN A 64 18.75 -6.10 0.45
C GLN A 64 19.94 -7.04 0.17
N LYS A 65 19.97 -7.70 -1.00
CA LYS A 65 21.05 -8.61 -1.41
C LYS A 65 22.25 -7.85 -2.01
N TYR A 66 22.00 -6.86 -2.86
CA TYR A 66 23.05 -6.15 -3.60
C TYR A 66 23.65 -4.96 -2.86
N SER A 67 22.93 -4.37 -1.90
CA SER A 67 23.36 -3.14 -1.20
C SER A 67 23.68 -3.34 0.29
N GLY A 68 23.54 -4.58 0.81
CA GLY A 68 23.73 -4.90 2.24
C GLY A 68 22.70 -4.27 3.20
N LEU A 69 21.76 -3.48 2.68
CA LEU A 69 20.81 -2.68 3.43
C LEU A 69 19.89 -3.53 4.31
N GLN A 70 19.88 -3.28 5.63
CA GLN A 70 19.16 -4.06 6.65
C GLN A 70 17.66 -3.73 6.73
N ARG A 71 17.02 -3.56 5.56
CA ARG A 71 15.60 -3.22 5.36
C ARG A 71 15.01 -4.13 4.28
N CYS A 72 13.77 -4.60 4.48
CA CYS A 72 13.09 -5.41 3.47
C CYS A 72 12.67 -4.58 2.24
N GLY A 73 12.53 -5.23 1.09
CA GLY A 73 12.11 -4.59 -0.17
C GLY A 73 10.81 -3.80 -0.08
N LYS A 74 9.84 -4.23 0.75
CA LYS A 74 8.60 -3.46 1.01
C LYS A 74 8.88 -2.10 1.66
N SER A 75 9.86 -2.03 2.56
CA SER A 75 10.30 -0.76 3.17
C SER A 75 11.03 0.10 2.16
N CYS A 76 11.94 -0.49 1.37
CA CYS A 76 12.70 0.22 0.32
C CYS A 76 11.78 0.85 -0.73
N ARG A 77 10.79 0.11 -1.24
CA ARG A 77 9.77 0.62 -2.17
C ARG A 77 9.00 1.81 -1.59
N LEU A 78 8.60 1.71 -0.32
CA LEU A 78 7.84 2.77 0.36
C LEU A 78 8.70 4.01 0.58
N ARG A 79 9.97 3.85 0.96
CA ARG A 79 10.91 4.97 1.11
C ARG A 79 11.19 5.66 -0.21
N TRP A 80 11.37 4.89 -1.29
CA TRP A 80 11.55 5.44 -2.62
C TRP A 80 10.35 6.29 -3.05
N ALA A 81 9.17 5.68 -3.09
CA ALA A 81 7.94 6.31 -3.58
C ALA A 81 7.53 7.57 -2.79
N ASN A 82 7.73 7.57 -1.46
CA ASN A 82 7.26 8.65 -0.58
C ASN A 82 8.33 9.69 -0.23
N HIS A 83 9.62 9.50 -0.59
CA HIS A 83 10.68 10.43 -0.15
C HIS A 83 11.83 10.64 -1.14
N LEU A 84 12.26 9.62 -1.88
CA LEU A 84 13.49 9.69 -2.69
C LEU A 84 13.26 9.90 -4.19
N ARG A 85 12.09 9.51 -4.72
CA ARG A 85 11.74 9.71 -6.13
C ARG A 85 11.88 11.21 -6.53
N PRO A 86 12.55 11.55 -7.64
CA PRO A 86 12.81 12.94 -8.01
C PRO A 86 11.54 13.71 -8.40
N ASP A 87 10.58 13.05 -9.05
CA ASP A 87 9.29 13.64 -9.44
C ASP A 87 8.41 14.05 -8.23
N LEU A 88 8.79 13.67 -7.01
CA LEU A 88 7.98 13.89 -5.83
C LEU A 88 8.09 15.35 -5.36
N LYS A 89 7.06 16.14 -5.67
CA LYS A 89 6.85 17.47 -5.10
C LYS A 89 6.77 17.38 -3.57
N LYS A 90 7.62 18.16 -2.90
CA LYS A 90 7.80 18.22 -1.44
C LYS A 90 7.43 19.61 -0.94
N GLY A 91 6.35 19.70 -0.16
CA GLY A 91 5.82 20.97 0.35
C GLY A 91 4.56 20.75 1.18
N ALA A 92 3.95 21.85 1.63
CA ALA A 92 2.55 21.87 2.05
C ALA A 92 1.64 21.80 0.80
N PHE A 93 0.39 21.41 0.98
CA PHE A 93 -0.64 21.53 -0.06
C PHE A 93 -0.99 23.00 -0.29
N THR A 94 -1.39 23.36 -1.50
CA THR A 94 -2.03 24.66 -1.75
C THR A 94 -3.52 24.62 -1.31
N PRO A 95 -4.17 25.77 -1.05
CA PRO A 95 -5.59 25.79 -0.68
C PRO A 95 -6.50 25.11 -1.72
N GLU A 96 -6.12 25.14 -2.99
CA GLU A 96 -6.82 24.47 -4.10
C GLU A 96 -6.65 22.95 -4.03
N GLU A 97 -5.47 22.46 -3.66
CA GLU A 97 -5.19 21.05 -3.44
C GLU A 97 -5.92 20.53 -2.19
N GLU A 98 -5.97 21.30 -1.10
CA GLU A 98 -6.75 20.97 0.11
C GLU A 98 -8.26 20.91 -0.18
N ALA A 99 -8.81 21.91 -0.88
CA ALA A 99 -10.21 21.91 -1.31
C ALA A 99 -10.53 20.69 -2.20
N ARG A 100 -9.62 20.33 -3.11
CA ARG A 100 -9.77 19.15 -3.98
C ARG A 100 -9.68 17.84 -3.21
N ILE A 101 -8.84 17.74 -2.19
CA ILE A 101 -8.79 16.57 -1.28
C ILE A 101 -10.13 16.40 -0.55
N ILE A 102 -10.74 17.49 -0.06
CA ILE A 102 -12.04 17.47 0.62
C ILE A 102 -13.16 17.04 -0.35
N GLU A 103 -13.22 17.60 -1.56
CA GLU A 103 -14.20 17.22 -2.59
C GLU A 103 -14.09 15.72 -2.96
N LEU A 104 -12.86 15.24 -3.20
CA LEU A 104 -12.62 13.85 -3.54
C LEU A 104 -12.98 12.92 -2.36
N HIS A 105 -12.67 13.30 -1.12
CA HIS A 105 -13.03 12.54 0.07
C HIS A 105 -14.55 12.42 0.22
N ALA A 106 -15.28 13.52 0.10
CA ALA A 106 -16.74 13.51 0.12
C ALA A 106 -17.34 12.64 -1.00
N LYS A 107 -16.72 12.64 -2.19
CA LYS A 107 -17.19 11.91 -3.38
C LYS A 107 -16.87 10.42 -3.37
N MET A 108 -15.75 9.98 -2.78
CA MET A 108 -15.31 8.57 -2.85
C MET A 108 -14.94 7.91 -1.52
N GLY A 109 -14.96 8.62 -0.40
CA GLY A 109 -14.61 8.14 0.94
C GLY A 109 -13.11 7.90 1.12
N ASN A 110 -12.75 7.02 2.07
CA ASN A 110 -11.37 6.71 2.48
C ASN A 110 -10.57 5.90 1.43
N LYS A 111 -10.51 6.37 0.18
CA LYS A 111 -9.79 5.75 -0.94
C LYS A 111 -8.48 6.49 -1.23
N TRP A 112 -7.70 6.75 -0.18
CA TRP A 112 -6.49 7.58 -0.21
C TRP A 112 -5.54 7.30 -1.38
N ALA A 113 -5.26 6.03 -1.69
CA ALA A 113 -4.39 5.66 -2.81
C ALA A 113 -4.92 6.07 -4.19
N ARG A 114 -6.24 6.20 -4.36
CA ARG A 114 -6.86 6.74 -5.58
C ARG A 114 -6.87 8.27 -5.56
N MET A 115 -7.25 8.88 -4.44
CA MET A 115 -7.23 10.34 -4.29
C MET A 115 -5.83 10.92 -4.55
N ALA A 116 -4.79 10.27 -4.01
CA ALA A 116 -3.39 10.62 -4.23
C ALA A 116 -2.96 10.59 -5.71
N ALA A 117 -3.53 9.70 -6.52
CA ALA A 117 -3.26 9.66 -7.96
C ALA A 117 -3.95 10.81 -8.71
N GLU A 118 -5.12 11.28 -8.23
CA GLU A 118 -5.85 12.40 -8.83
C GLU A 118 -5.33 13.77 -8.37
N VAL A 119 -4.71 13.86 -7.18
CA VAL A 119 -4.09 15.09 -6.65
C VAL A 119 -2.56 15.15 -6.94
N LEU A 120 -1.94 14.09 -7.45
CA LEU A 120 -0.53 14.02 -7.92
C LEU A 120 0.57 14.30 -6.87
N PHE A 121 0.32 14.11 -5.57
CA PHE A 121 1.33 14.23 -4.50
C PHE A 121 1.23 13.10 -3.48
N VAL A 122 2.37 12.52 -3.07
CA VAL A 122 2.48 11.63 -1.89
C VAL A 122 3.78 11.85 -1.12
N CYS A 123 3.90 12.96 -0.39
CA CYS A 123 4.23 12.91 1.04
C CYS A 123 4.15 14.30 1.70
N HIS A 124 2.95 14.64 2.16
CA HIS A 124 2.86 14.96 3.59
C HIS A 124 2.59 13.65 4.36
N LYS A 125 2.78 13.63 5.68
CA LYS A 125 2.75 12.40 6.48
C LYS A 125 1.39 11.69 6.42
N SER A 126 1.42 10.38 6.66
CA SER A 126 0.27 9.47 6.75
C SER A 126 -0.94 10.06 7.49
N PHE A 127 -2.10 9.98 6.82
CA PHE A 127 -3.34 9.52 7.45
C PHE A 127 -3.34 7.98 7.48
#